data_AF-A0A756I8Y8-F1
#
_entry.id   AF-A0A756I8Y8-F1
#
_cell.length_a   1.000
_cell.length_b   1.000
_cell.length_c   1.000
_cell.angle_alpha   90.00
_cell.angle_beta   90.00
_cell.angle_gamma   90.00
#
_symmetry.space_group_name_H-M   'P 1'
#
loop_
_entity.id
_entity.type
_entity.pdbx_description
1 polymer ?
#
loop_
_entity_poly.entity_id
_entity_poly.type
_entity_poly.pdbx_seq_one_letter_code
_entity_poly.pdbx_strand_id
1 'polypeptide(L)' 'MTIAERLRQEGYPEEYLVTYIQAYILGYMEGSLKAQRTIARRLWNMGMTQEQIKQATDISEDELQKITH' A
#
# COMPACT_ATOMS: atom_id res chain seq x y z
N MET A 1 -19.04 -9.31 7.27
CA MET A 1 -18.25 -10.50 7.56
C MET A 1 -16.84 -10.28 7.04
N THR A 2 -15.85 -10.38 7.90
CA THR A 2 -14.43 -10.17 7.65
C THR A 2 -13.77 -11.42 7.06
N ILE A 3 -12.60 -11.27 6.44
CA ILE A 3 -11.78 -12.39 5.96
C ILE A 3 -11.45 -13.35 7.13
N ALA A 4 -11.17 -12.79 8.32
CA ALA A 4 -10.91 -13.57 9.54
C ALA A 4 -12.12 -14.43 9.97
N GLU A 5 -13.34 -13.90 9.89
CA GLU A 5 -14.56 -14.64 10.21
C GLU A 5 -14.84 -15.77 9.22
N ARG A 6 -14.61 -15.54 7.92
CA ARG A 6 -14.76 -16.58 6.90
C ARG A 6 -13.75 -17.72 7.10
N LEU A 7 -12.49 -17.38 7.32
CA LEU A 7 -11.44 -18.39 7.51
C LEU A 7 -11.62 -19.18 8.82
N ARG A 8 -12.17 -18.59 9.89
CA ARG A 8 -12.58 -19.34 11.10
C ARG A 8 -13.67 -20.37 10.80
N GLN A 9 -14.63 -20.04 9.95
CA GLN A 9 -15.70 -20.97 9.55
C GLN A 9 -15.17 -22.14 8.70
N GLU A 10 -14.08 -21.93 7.96
CA GLU A 10 -13.39 -22.95 7.17
C GLU A 10 -12.44 -23.83 8.01
N GLY A 11 -12.37 -23.61 9.34
CA GLY A 11 -11.62 -24.46 10.27
C GLY A 11 -10.13 -24.14 10.39
N TYR A 12 -9.67 -23.00 9.87
CA TYR A 12 -8.28 -22.58 10.01
C TYR A 12 -7.96 -22.13 11.45
N PRO A 13 -6.84 -22.59 12.04
CA PRO A 13 -6.45 -22.21 13.40
C PRO A 13 -6.08 -20.72 13.48
N GLU A 14 -6.37 -20.06 14.62
CA GLU A 14 -6.20 -18.61 14.78
C GLU A 14 -4.79 -18.10 14.49
N GLU A 15 -3.76 -18.88 14.82
CA GLU A 15 -2.36 -18.60 14.48
C GLU A 15 -2.09 -18.50 12.96
N TYR A 16 -2.79 -19.31 12.17
CA TYR A 16 -2.74 -19.25 10.70
C TYR A 16 -3.48 -18.02 10.16
N LEU A 17 -4.53 -17.58 10.86
CA LEU A 17 -5.28 -16.38 10.50
C LEU A 17 -4.47 -15.11 10.71
N VAL A 18 -3.79 -15.00 11.86
CA VAL A 18 -2.95 -13.83 12.17
C VAL A 18 -1.84 -13.70 11.14
N THR A 19 -1.15 -14.79 10.83
CA THR A 19 -0.04 -14.80 9.86
C THR A 19 -0.53 -14.52 8.44
N TYR A 20 -1.64 -15.13 8.00
CA TYR A 20 -2.22 -14.86 6.67
C TYR A 20 -2.71 -13.42 6.53
N ILE A 21 -3.41 -12.89 7.53
CA ILE A 21 -3.92 -11.51 7.51
C ILE A 21 -2.76 -10.53 7.50
N GLN A 22 -1.70 -10.76 8.29
CA GLN A 22 -0.50 -9.94 8.26
C GLN A 22 0.18 -9.98 6.88
N ALA A 23 0.37 -11.17 6.30
CA ALA A 23 0.97 -11.31 4.98
C ALA A 23 0.13 -10.63 3.88
N TYR A 24 -1.19 -10.77 3.94
CA TYR A 24 -2.13 -10.11 3.02
C TYR A 24 -2.09 -8.59 3.17
N ILE A 25 -2.14 -8.06 4.40
CA ILE A 25 -2.08 -6.62 4.67
C ILE A 25 -0.73 -6.06 4.22
N LEU A 26 0.39 -6.72 4.55
CA LEU A 26 1.72 -6.31 4.11
C LEU A 26 1.82 -6.31 2.58
N GLY A 27 1.41 -7.39 1.91
CA GLY A 27 1.44 -7.47 0.45
C GLY A 27 0.53 -6.45 -0.24
N TYR A 28 -0.66 -6.19 0.32
CA TYR A 28 -1.55 -5.15 -0.17
C TYR A 28 -0.96 -3.75 0.03
N MET A 29 -0.39 -3.47 1.21
CA MET A 29 0.27 -2.19 1.49
C MET A 29 1.51 -1.97 0.61
N GLU A 30 2.34 -3.00 0.41
CA GLU A 30 3.49 -2.94 -0.50
C GLU A 30 3.04 -2.74 -1.95
N GLY A 31 2.00 -3.43 -2.39
CA GLY A 31 1.40 -3.27 -3.72
C GLY A 31 0.85 -1.86 -3.93
N SER A 32 0.10 -1.35 -2.95
CA SER A 32 -0.43 0.02 -2.95
C SER A 32 0.71 1.04 -2.99
N LEU A 33 1.70 0.92 -2.10
CA LEU A 33 2.86 1.82 -2.05
C LEU A 33 3.65 1.80 -3.37
N LYS A 34 3.85 0.62 -3.98
CA LYS A 34 4.50 0.49 -5.28
C LYS A 34 3.71 1.20 -6.38
N ALA A 35 2.39 1.11 -6.37
CA ALA A 35 1.52 1.83 -7.30
C ALA A 35 1.62 3.35 -7.10
N GLN A 36 1.51 3.82 -5.85
CA GLN A 36 1.66 5.23 -5.49
C GLN A 36 3.02 5.79 -5.95
N ARG A 37 4.12 5.10 -5.64
CA ARG A 37 5.47 5.47 -6.11
C ARG A 37 5.57 5.54 -7.63
N THR A 38 4.97 4.60 -8.34
CA THR A 38 5.00 4.55 -9.81
C THR A 38 4.28 5.76 -10.42
N ILE A 39 3.10 6.11 -9.87
CA ILE A 39 2.33 7.27 -10.33
C ILE A 39 3.09 8.56 -9.97
N ALA A 40 3.57 8.69 -8.73
CA ALA A 40 4.33 9.85 -8.27
C ALA A 40 5.59 10.10 -9.12
N ARG A 41 6.35 9.06 -9.47
CA ARG A 41 7.50 9.16 -10.38
C ARG A 41 7.12 9.66 -11.77
N ARG A 42 6.00 9.19 -12.33
CA ARG A 42 5.51 9.66 -13.64
C ARG A 42 5.13 11.14 -13.59
N LEU A 43 4.38 11.55 -12.58
CA LEU A 43 3.95 12.94 -12.41
C LEU A 43 5.15 13.88 -12.18
N TRP A 44 6.16 13.44 -11.41
CA TRP A 44 7.41 14.18 -11.25
C TRP A 44 8.14 14.37 -12.58
N ASN A 45 8.28 13.30 -13.37
CA ASN A 45 8.90 13.38 -14.70
C ASN A 45 8.12 14.28 -15.68
N MET A 46 6.83 14.52 -15.43
CA MET A 46 6.00 15.48 -16.18
C MET A 46 6.16 16.93 -15.68
N GLY A 47 7.00 17.18 -14.67
CA GLY A 47 7.27 18.50 -14.13
C GLY A 47 6.26 18.99 -13.09
N MET A 48 5.42 18.11 -12.53
CA MET A 48 4.54 18.49 -11.42
C MET A 48 5.30 18.78 -10.13
N THR A 49 4.77 19.68 -9.31
CA THR A 49 5.34 19.99 -7.99
C THR A 49 5.06 18.88 -6.98
N GLN A 50 5.85 18.80 -5.91
CA GLN A 50 5.66 17.82 -4.85
C GLN A 50 4.25 17.91 -4.23
N GLU A 51 3.73 19.11 -3.97
CA GLU A 51 2.38 19.30 -3.44
C GLU A 51 1.30 18.71 -4.36
N GLN A 52 1.39 18.94 -5.67
CA GLN A 52 0.46 18.39 -6.65
C GLN A 52 0.50 16.86 -6.67
N ILE A 53 1.71 16.28 -6.56
CA ILE A 53 1.89 14.83 -6.54
C ILE A 53 1.30 14.21 -5.27
N LYS A 54 1.49 14.82 -4.10
CA LYS A 54 0.90 14.34 -2.84
C LYS A 54 -0.63 14.31 -2.91
N GLN A 55 -1.23 15.39 -3.42
CA GLN A 55 -2.68 15.47 -3.61
C GLN A 55 -3.21 14.41 -4.58
N ALA A 56 -2.41 13.98 -5.56
CA ALA A 56 -2.84 13.04 -6.60
C ALA A 56 -2.58 11.56 -6.31
N THR A 57 -1.70 11.22 -5.35
CA THR A 57 -1.21 9.85 -5.18
C THR A 57 -1.31 9.28 -3.77
N ASP A 58 -1.82 10.05 -2.80
CA ASP A 58 -1.86 9.68 -1.37
C ASP A 58 -0.51 9.15 -0.83
N ILE A 59 0.59 9.49 -1.50
CA ILE A 59 1.94 9.07 -1.13
C ILE A 59 2.38 9.90 0.08
N SER A 60 3.06 9.27 1.03
CA SER A 60 3.62 10.00 2.17
C SER A 60 4.77 10.91 1.73
N GLU A 61 5.05 11.93 2.54
CA GLU A 61 6.16 12.87 2.30
C GLU A 61 7.50 12.13 2.20
N ASP A 62 7.81 11.23 3.14
CA ASP A 62 9.06 10.45 3.15
C ASP A 62 9.23 9.62 1.87
N GLU A 63 8.13 9.09 1.35
CA GLU A 63 8.13 8.27 0.15
C GLU A 63 8.25 9.09 -1.13
N LEU A 64 7.67 10.30 -1.15
CA LEU A 64 7.85 11.25 -2.23
C LEU A 64 9.27 11.82 -2.28
N GLN A 65 9.89 12.10 -1.13
CA GLN A 65 11.27 12.59 -1.07
C GLN A 65 12.25 11.61 -1.72
N LYS A 66 12.06 10.29 -1.53
CA LYS A 66 12.86 9.24 -2.21
C LYS A 66 12.70 9.23 -3.74
N ILE A 67 11.66 9.89 -4.25
CA ILE A 67 11.40 10.00 -5.69
C ILE A 67 12.03 11.28 -6.25
N THR A 68 11.91 12.39 -5.54
CA THR A 68 12.30 13.71 -6.07
C THR A 68 13.74 14.11 -5.76
N HIS A 69 14.46 13.32 -4.96
CA HIS A 69 15.89 13.45 -4.69
C HIS A 69 16.71 12.59 -5.67
#